data_AF-A0A7Z6UTH9-F1
#
_entry.id   AF-A0A7Z6UTH9-F1
#
_cell.length_a   1.000
_cell.length_b   1.000
_cell.length_c   1.000
_cell.angle_alpha   90.00
_cell.angle_beta   90.00
_cell.angle_gamma   90.00
#
_symmetry.space_group_name_H-M   'P 1'
#
loop_
_entity.id
_entity.type
_entity.pdbx_description
1 polymer ?
#
loop_
_entity_poly.entity_id
_entity_poly.type
_entity_poly.pdbx_seq_one_letter_code
_entity_poly.pdbx_strand_id
1 'polypeptide(L)'
;MHIQVITGEGWQGATKQLKHLKELHDWIGEANQLVHAEAYSGAGLVEILEVRSATKQELLVLECSRDQIQAVLEWQSETEDLVDLEDLVIHLVRRAGLQP
;
A
#
# COMPACT_ATOMS: atom_id res chain seq x y z
N MET A 1 5.91 -11.89 3.95
CA MET A 1 5.22 -10.66 3.53
C MET A 1 4.39 -10.10 4.66
N HIS A 2 4.49 -8.80 4.90
CA HIS A 2 3.73 -8.07 5.90
C HIS A 2 2.97 -6.88 5.29
N ILE A 3 1.65 -6.86 5.44
CA ILE A 3 0.79 -5.78 4.97
C ILE A 3 0.31 -4.92 6.14
N GLN A 4 0.48 -3.61 6.03
CA GLN A 4 -0.05 -2.62 6.96
C GLN A 4 -1.12 -1.78 6.27
N VAL A 5 -2.35 -1.80 6.80
CA VAL A 5 -3.44 -0.97 6.27
C VAL A 5 -3.59 0.29 7.12
N ILE A 6 -3.40 1.45 6.50
CA ILE A 6 -3.50 2.76 7.12
C ILE A 6 -4.84 3.38 6.71
N THR A 7 -5.79 3.43 7.64
CA THR A 7 -7.10 4.08 7.45
C THR A 7 -7.15 5.39 8.24
N GLY A 8 -7.19 6.53 7.56
CA GLY A 8 -7.41 7.82 8.23
C GLY A 8 -8.87 7.99 8.63
N GLU A 9 -9.16 7.93 9.92
CA GLU A 9 -10.48 8.28 10.44
C GLU A 9 -10.59 9.82 10.61
N GLY A 10 -11.40 10.47 9.78
CA GLY A 10 -11.92 11.83 9.98
C GLY A 10 -11.07 13.01 9.48
N TRP A 11 -11.65 14.22 9.53
CA TRP A 11 -11.07 15.49 9.07
C TRP A 11 -9.73 15.86 9.76
N GLN A 12 -9.49 15.36 10.99
CA GLN A 12 -8.19 15.42 11.67
C GLN A 12 -7.28 14.21 11.37
N GLY A 13 -7.86 13.10 10.92
CA GLY A 13 -7.16 11.93 10.41
C GLY A 13 -6.47 12.21 9.09
N ALA A 14 -7.05 13.04 8.21
CA ALA A 14 -6.41 13.45 6.96
C ALA A 14 -5.08 14.20 7.19
N THR A 15 -4.98 15.07 8.21
CA THR A 15 -3.73 15.80 8.52
C THR A 15 -2.70 14.91 9.22
N LYS A 16 -3.13 13.99 10.10
CA LYS A 16 -2.23 12.98 10.69
C LYS A 16 -1.76 11.95 9.68
N GLN A 17 -2.65 11.49 8.80
CA GLN A 17 -2.34 10.62 7.67
C GLN A 17 -1.38 11.33 6.73
N LEU A 18 -1.64 12.57 6.31
CA LEU A 18 -0.69 13.32 5.47
C LEU A 18 0.67 13.54 6.15
N LYS A 19 0.71 13.81 7.46
CA LYS A 19 1.98 13.93 8.21
C LYS A 19 2.71 12.59 8.28
N HIS A 20 1.99 11.51 8.57
CA HIS A 20 2.54 10.15 8.64
C HIS A 20 3.00 9.67 7.27
N LEU A 21 2.25 9.95 6.21
CA LEU A 21 2.63 9.66 4.82
C LEU A 21 3.83 10.47 4.38
N LYS A 22 3.93 11.73 4.80
CA LYS A 22 5.08 12.57 4.51
C LYS A 22 6.31 12.09 5.27
N GLU A 23 6.16 11.70 6.54
CA GLU A 23 7.22 11.06 7.33
C GLU A 23 7.62 9.71 6.74
N LEU A 24 6.67 8.89 6.29
CA LEU A 24 6.93 7.61 5.65
C LEU A 24 7.61 7.80 4.29
N HIS A 25 7.17 8.76 3.49
CA HIS A 25 7.77 9.11 2.20
C HIS A 25 9.18 9.67 2.40
N ASP A 26 9.37 10.60 3.33
CA ASP A 26 10.69 11.15 3.66
C ASP A 26 11.63 10.08 4.24
N TRP A 27 11.10 9.07 4.95
CA TRP A 27 11.86 7.94 5.48
C TRP A 27 12.21 6.88 4.43
N ILE A 28 11.27 6.53 3.55
CA ILE A 28 11.45 5.56 2.46
C ILE A 28 12.38 6.15 1.37
N GLY A 29 12.45 7.47 1.24
CA GLY A 29 13.55 8.18 0.57
C GLY A 29 13.62 8.06 -0.96
N GLU A 30 12.87 7.16 -1.61
CA GLU A 30 12.84 7.00 -3.07
C GLU A 30 11.41 6.98 -3.65
N ALA A 31 11.15 7.87 -4.61
CA ALA A 31 9.91 7.89 -5.40
C ALA A 31 9.61 6.55 -6.11
N ASN A 32 10.61 5.67 -6.28
CA ASN A 32 10.45 4.37 -6.93
C ASN A 32 9.73 3.32 -6.06
N GLN A 33 9.56 3.58 -4.76
CA GLN A 33 8.83 2.71 -3.83
C GLN A 33 7.37 3.14 -3.62
N LEU A 34 6.95 4.21 -4.31
CA LEU A 34 5.59 4.74 -4.26
C LEU A 34 4.72 4.18 -5.40
N VAL A 35 3.51 3.75 -5.08
CA VAL A 35 2.47 3.31 -6.03
C VAL A 35 1.18 4.06 -5.74
N HIS A 36 0.59 4.68 -6.76
CA HIS A 36 -0.73 5.32 -6.66
C HIS A 36 -1.80 4.34 -7.13
N ALA A 37 -2.59 3.79 -6.22
CA ALA A 37 -3.57 2.75 -6.54
C ALA A 37 -4.73 3.25 -7.40
N GLU A 38 -5.01 4.55 -7.41
CA GLU A 38 -6.12 5.14 -8.20
C GLU A 38 -6.04 4.87 -9.71
N ALA A 39 -4.84 4.59 -10.23
CA ALA A 39 -4.62 4.28 -11.64
C ALA A 39 -4.89 2.80 -12.00
N TYR A 40 -5.17 1.94 -11.02
CA TYR A 40 -5.22 0.49 -11.19
C TYR A 40 -6.55 -0.11 -10.71
N SER A 41 -6.97 -1.22 -11.30
CA SER A 41 -7.96 -2.10 -10.68
C SER A 41 -7.33 -2.88 -9.51
N GLY A 42 -8.12 -3.63 -8.74
CA GLY A 42 -7.57 -4.52 -7.69
C GLY A 42 -6.55 -5.52 -8.26
N ALA A 43 -6.91 -6.20 -9.35
CA ALA A 43 -6.01 -7.13 -10.04
C ALA A 43 -4.77 -6.42 -10.63
N GLY A 44 -4.97 -5.29 -11.30
CA GLY A 44 -3.85 -4.53 -11.88
C GLY A 44 -2.89 -3.97 -10.82
N LEU A 45 -3.37 -3.69 -9.61
CA LEU A 45 -2.52 -3.29 -8.50
C LEU A 45 -1.62 -4.44 -8.05
N VAL A 46 -2.17 -5.66 -7.93
CA VAL A 46 -1.40 -6.86 -7.55
C VAL A 46 -0.31 -7.14 -8.58
N GLU A 47 -0.61 -7.10 -9.87
CA GLU A 47 0.39 -7.30 -10.94
C GLU A 47 1.58 -6.33 -10.82
N ILE A 48 1.32 -5.07 -10.46
CA ILE A 48 2.38 -4.08 -10.26
C ILE A 48 3.18 -4.37 -8.99
N LEU A 49 2.53 -4.82 -7.91
CA LEU A 49 3.20 -5.16 -6.66
C LEU A 49 4.12 -6.37 -6.83
N GLU A 50 3.71 -7.39 -7.59
CA GLU A 50 4.55 -8.56 -7.90
C GLU A 50 5.85 -8.18 -8.63
N VAL A 51 5.77 -7.27 -9.59
CA VAL A 51 6.97 -6.81 -10.31
C VAL A 51 7.87 -5.99 -9.40
N ARG A 52 7.30 -5.15 -8.53
CA ARG A 52 8.11 -4.28 -7.65
C ARG A 52 8.68 -5.02 -6.45
N SER A 53 7.98 -6.00 -5.91
CA SER A 53 8.44 -6.82 -4.77
C SER A 53 9.69 -7.64 -5.11
N ALA A 54 9.93 -7.93 -6.39
CA ALA A 54 11.15 -8.61 -6.84
C ALA A 54 12.44 -7.80 -6.61
N THR A 55 12.34 -6.47 -6.44
CA THR A 55 13.52 -5.59 -6.29
C THR A 55 13.47 -4.68 -5.07
N LYS A 56 12.31 -4.57 -4.42
CA LYS A 56 12.06 -3.66 -3.30
C LYS A 56 11.53 -4.45 -2.11
N GLN A 57 12.15 -4.25 -0.95
CA GLN A 57 11.73 -4.86 0.32
C GLN A 57 10.62 -4.06 1.02
N GLU A 58 10.36 -2.83 0.59
CA GLU A 58 9.34 -1.97 1.16
C GLU A 58 8.65 -1.14 0.08
N LEU A 59 7.31 -1.09 0.11
CA LEU A 59 6.45 -0.40 -0.84
C LEU A 59 5.36 0.40 -0.11
N LEU A 60 5.10 1.60 -0.61
CA LEU A 60 4.03 2.49 -0.14
C LEU A 60 2.98 2.65 -1.24
N VAL A 61 1.75 2.24 -0.95
CA VAL A 61 0.62 2.32 -1.87
C VAL A 61 -0.41 3.34 -1.38
N LEU A 62 -0.58 4.41 -2.14
CA LEU A 62 -1.50 5.51 -1.81
C LEU A 62 -2.88 5.34 -2.46
N GLU A 63 -3.87 6.00 -1.86
CA GLU A 63 -5.23 6.14 -2.42
C GLU A 63 -5.96 4.81 -2.68
N CYS A 64 -5.69 3.79 -1.84
CA CYS A 64 -6.28 2.47 -1.99
C CYS A 64 -7.79 2.49 -1.71
N SER A 65 -8.57 1.92 -2.62
CA SER A 65 -9.97 1.57 -2.40
C SER A 65 -10.11 0.33 -1.52
N ARG A 66 -11.32 0.05 -1.03
CA ARG A 66 -11.57 -1.18 -0.25
C ARG A 66 -11.29 -2.44 -1.07
N ASP A 67 -11.71 -2.45 -2.33
CA ASP A 67 -11.54 -3.61 -3.21
C ASP A 67 -10.06 -3.85 -3.56
N GLN A 68 -9.28 -2.77 -3.71
CA GLN A 68 -7.83 -2.86 -3.90
C GLN A 68 -7.14 -3.40 -2.65
N ILE A 69 -7.50 -2.91 -1.46
CA ILE A 69 -6.95 -3.43 -0.20
C ILE A 69 -7.25 -4.93 -0.08
N GLN A 70 -8.49 -5.32 -0.38
CA GLN A 70 -8.91 -6.72 -0.32
C GLN A 70 -8.08 -7.60 -1.28
N ALA A 71 -7.89 -7.17 -2.53
CA ALA A 71 -7.09 -7.92 -3.51
C ALA A 71 -5.63 -8.13 -3.06
N VAL A 72 -5.00 -7.12 -2.45
CA VAL A 72 -3.61 -7.25 -1.96
C VAL A 72 -3.53 -8.16 -0.72
N LEU A 73 -4.54 -8.16 0.16
CA LEU A 73 -4.62 -9.09 1.29
C LEU A 73 -4.84 -10.55 0.85
N GLU A 74 -5.64 -10.75 -0.19
CA GLU A 74 -5.82 -12.07 -0.82
C GLU A 74 -4.49 -12.57 -1.39
N TRP A 75 -3.78 -11.72 -2.14
CA TRP A 75 -2.46 -12.04 -2.68
C TRP A 75 -1.43 -12.37 -1.58
N GLN A 76 -1.43 -11.66 -0.44
CA GLN A 76 -0.59 -12.01 0.70
C GLN A 76 -0.85 -13.43 1.20
N SER A 77 -2.12 -13.83 1.25
CA SER A 77 -2.51 -15.17 1.70
C SER A 77 -2.08 -16.24 0.69
N GLU A 78 -2.15 -15.94 -0.61
CA GLU A 78 -1.71 -16.85 -1.69
C GLU A 78 -0.19 -17.01 -1.74
N THR A 79 0.55 -16.02 -1.22
CA THR A 79 2.02 -15.96 -1.31
C THR A 79 2.71 -16.10 0.05
N GLU A 80 1.99 -16.51 1.09
CA GLU A 80 2.51 -16.59 2.46
C GLU A 80 3.70 -17.54 2.62
N ASP A 81 3.75 -18.60 1.80
CA ASP A 81 4.81 -19.61 1.80
C ASP A 81 6.03 -19.25 0.91
N LEU A 82 6.00 -18.10 0.22
CA LEU A 82 7.09 -17.68 -0.66
C LEU A 82 8.21 -16.98 0.12
N VAL A 83 9.33 -17.69 0.28
CA VAL A 83 10.54 -17.19 0.98
C VAL A 83 11.05 -15.87 0.39
N ASP A 84 10.94 -15.68 -0.93
CA ASP A 84 11.39 -14.45 -1.61
C ASP A 84 10.61 -13.20 -1.18
N LEU A 85 9.44 -13.36 -0.55
CA LEU A 85 8.57 -12.29 -0.10
C LEU A 85 8.49 -12.19 1.42
N GLU A 86 9.28 -12.97 2.17
CA GLU A 86 9.21 -13.02 3.64
C GLU A 86 9.41 -11.63 4.26
N ASP A 87 10.44 -10.92 3.80
CA ASP A 87 10.84 -9.58 4.26
C ASP A 87 10.08 -8.43 3.59
N LEU A 88 9.16 -8.71 2.65
CA LEU A 88 8.42 -7.66 1.95
C LEU A 88 7.42 -6.96 2.87
N VAL A 89 7.54 -5.64 3.00
CA VAL A 89 6.59 -4.77 3.72
C VAL A 89 5.79 -3.92 2.73
N ILE A 90 4.47 -3.95 2.83
CA ILE A 90 3.58 -3.12 2.00
C ILE A 90 2.67 -2.28 2.88
N HIS A 91 2.76 -0.96 2.71
CA HIS A 91 1.92 0.02 3.39
C HIS A 91 0.77 0.43 2.48
N LEU A 92 -0.43 -0.06 2.77
CA LEU A 92 -1.65 0.24 2.03
C LEU A 92 -2.39 1.41 2.68
N VAL A 93 -2.44 2.54 2.01
CA VAL A 93 -3.04 3.76 2.53
C VAL A 93 -4.41 3.91 1.89
N ARG A 94 -5.45 3.77 2.70
CA ARG A 94 -6.82 3.89 2.22
C ARG A 94 -7.10 5.33 1.79
N ARG A 95 -7.73 5.48 0.62
CA ARG A 95 -8.30 6.75 0.17
C ARG A 95 -9.29 7.24 1.23
N ALA A 96 -9.05 8.45 1.74
CA ALA A 96 -9.99 9.11 2.64
C ALA A 96 -11.33 9.24 1.89
N GLY A 97 -12.38 8.62 2.44
CA GLY A 97 -13.69 8.72 1.84
C GLY A 97 -14.12 10.18 1.81
N LEU A 98 -14.27 10.75 0.62
CA LEU A 98 -15.20 11.85 0.40
C LEU A 98 -16.58 11.23 0.66
N GLN A 99 -17.02 11.25 1.92
CA GLN A 99 -18.40 10.87 2.24
C GLN A 99 -19.32 11.90 1.56
N PRO A 100 -20.34 11.47 0.80
CA PRO A 100 -21.41 12.36 0.38
C PRO A 100 -22.18 12.91 1.60
#